data_AF-F2RKZ9-F1
#
_entry.id   AF-F2RKZ9-F1
#
_cell.length_a   1.000
_cell.length_b   1.000
_cell.length_c   1.000
_cell.angle_alpha   90.00
_cell.angle_beta   90.00
_cell.angle_gamma   90.00
#
_symmetry.space_group_name_H-M   'P 1'
#
loop_
_entity.id
_entity.type
_entity.pdbx_description
1 polymer ?
#
loop_
_entity_poly.entity_id
_entity_poly.type
_entity_poly.pdbx_seq_one_letter_code
_entity_poly.pdbx_strand_id
1 'polypeptide(L)'
;MTQPSPADELRAAAEKLRDYTSTTSPAPWHVNQWDNVETAGREEMAEVWPLQANPSANATYIALMHPGVGTALADLLDDQADGDDEGVINPWALAVARALNGEAQ
;
A
#
# COMPACT_ATOMS: atom_id res chain seq x y z
N MET A 1 -25.51 1.37 11.42
CA MET A 1 -24.59 1.47 10.26
C MET A 1 -24.62 0.12 9.57
N THR A 2 -24.92 0.09 8.29
CA THR A 2 -24.84 -1.14 7.48
C THR A 2 -23.37 -1.47 7.26
N GLN A 3 -23.01 -2.74 7.43
CA GLN A 3 -21.67 -3.21 7.14
C GLN A 3 -21.39 -3.05 5.63
N PRO A 4 -20.22 -2.51 5.22
CA PRO A 4 -19.87 -2.41 3.80
C PRO A 4 -19.86 -3.78 3.15
N SER A 5 -20.18 -3.84 1.85
CA SER A 5 -20.06 -5.09 1.11
C SER A 5 -18.58 -5.42 0.85
N PRO A 6 -18.22 -6.69 0.59
CA PRO A 6 -16.84 -7.05 0.25
C PRO A 6 -16.28 -6.26 -0.95
N ALA A 7 -17.12 -5.94 -1.94
CA ALA A 7 -16.73 -5.11 -3.08
C ALA A 7 -16.46 -3.66 -2.67
N ASP A 8 -17.22 -3.10 -1.72
CA ASP A 8 -16.96 -1.76 -1.19
C ASP A 8 -15.64 -1.71 -0.41
N GLU A 9 -15.30 -2.75 0.35
CA GLU A 9 -14.03 -2.85 1.07
C GLU A 9 -12.83 -2.85 0.11
N LEU A 10 -12.93 -3.57 -1.02
CA LEU A 10 -11.92 -3.61 -2.07
C LEU A 10 -11.74 -2.25 -2.74
N ARG A 11 -12.83 -1.59 -3.15
CA ARG A 11 -12.79 -0.25 -3.77
C ARG A 11 -12.24 0.80 -2.81
N ALA A 12 -12.61 0.74 -1.52
CA ALA A 12 -12.06 1.62 -0.50
C ALA A 12 -10.54 1.45 -0.33
N ALA A 13 -10.05 0.20 -0.35
CA ALA A 13 -8.61 -0.06 -0.30
C ALA A 13 -7.89 0.43 -1.56
N ALA A 14 -8.49 0.27 -2.74
CA ALA A 14 -7.95 0.78 -4.00
C ALA A 14 -7.88 2.32 -4.01
N GLU A 15 -8.94 3.01 -3.60
CA GLU A 15 -8.97 4.46 -3.46
C GLU A 15 -7.88 4.95 -2.49
N LYS A 16 -7.78 4.31 -1.32
CA LYS A 16 -6.74 4.62 -0.33
C LYS A 16 -5.33 4.50 -0.91
N LEU A 17 -5.05 3.44 -1.67
CA LEU A 17 -3.76 3.29 -2.35
C LEU A 17 -3.51 4.43 -3.34
N ARG A 18 -4.50 4.82 -4.14
CA ARG A 18 -4.38 5.93 -5.10
C ARG A 18 -4.14 7.28 -4.42
N ASP A 19 -4.82 7.52 -3.30
CA ASP A 19 -4.61 8.73 -2.50
C ASP A 19 -3.16 8.82 -2.01
N TYR A 20 -2.63 7.73 -1.44
CA TYR A 20 -1.23 7.69 -1.02
C TYR A 20 -0.28 7.81 -2.21
N THR A 21 -0.47 7.08 -3.30
CA THR A 21 0.44 7.15 -4.45
C THR A 21 0.45 8.54 -5.10
N SER A 22 -0.67 9.27 -5.09
CA SER A 22 -0.77 10.63 -5.64
C SER A 22 0.00 11.69 -4.83
N THR A 23 0.14 11.48 -3.52
CA THR A 23 0.86 12.37 -2.60
C THR A 23 2.33 11.99 -2.44
N THR A 24 2.70 10.82 -2.95
CA THR A 24 4.02 10.23 -2.83
C THR A 24 4.94 10.70 -3.96
N SER A 25 6.23 10.91 -3.66
CA SER A 25 7.22 11.31 -4.66
C SER A 25 7.39 10.25 -5.76
N PRO A 26 7.40 10.64 -7.05
CA PRO A 26 7.76 9.74 -8.12
C PRO A 26 9.28 9.48 -8.03
N ALA A 27 9.63 8.35 -7.42
CA ALA A 27 10.72 7.43 -7.71
C ALA A 27 11.86 7.78 -8.71
N PRO A 28 13.02 7.07 -8.63
CA PRO A 28 13.29 5.86 -7.84
C PRO A 28 13.58 6.15 -6.38
N TRP A 29 13.01 5.29 -5.53
CA TRP A 29 13.33 5.22 -4.11
C TRP A 29 14.50 4.28 -3.90
N HIS A 30 15.46 4.69 -3.09
CA HIS A 30 16.59 3.85 -2.72
C HIS A 30 17.00 4.13 -1.29
N VAL A 31 17.71 3.17 -0.70
CA VAL A 31 18.29 3.32 0.64
C VAL A 31 19.70 3.88 0.48
N ASN A 32 20.01 4.97 1.16
CA ASN A 32 21.34 5.58 1.15
C ASN A 32 22.29 4.91 2.16
N GLN A 33 23.54 5.38 2.22
CA GLN A 33 24.55 4.84 3.14
C GLN A 33 24.26 5.05 4.64
N TRP A 34 23.22 5.82 4.97
CA TRP A 34 22.75 6.10 6.33
C TRP A 34 21.38 5.45 6.63
N ASP A 35 20.95 4.50 5.80
CA ASP A 35 19.68 3.77 5.93
C ASP A 35 18.41 4.63 5.78
N ASN A 36 18.51 5.81 5.15
CA ASN A 36 17.36 6.65 4.83
C ASN A 36 16.79 6.32 3.44
N VAL A 37 15.47 6.48 3.27
CA VAL A 37 14.82 6.38 1.96
C VAL A 37 14.97 7.71 1.22
N GLU A 38 15.61 7.69 0.06
CA GLU A 38 15.85 8.85 -0.78
C GLU A 38 15.07 8.80 -2.10
N THR A 39 14.65 9.96 -2.57
CA THR A 39 13.93 10.19 -3.83
C THR A 39 14.57 11.36 -4.55
N ALA A 40 15.16 11.15 -5.74
CA ALA A 40 15.60 12.18 -6.71
C ALA A 40 16.03 13.54 -6.09
N GLY A 41 16.92 13.54 -5.09
CA GLY A 41 17.46 14.75 -4.45
C GLY A 41 16.72 15.29 -3.22
N ARG A 42 15.75 14.53 -2.66
CA ARG A 42 15.16 14.77 -1.33
C ARG A 42 15.47 13.60 -0.42
N GLU A 43 16.12 13.90 0.70
CA GLU A 43 16.24 12.98 1.84
C GLU A 43 14.96 13.09 2.67
N GLU A 44 14.17 12.02 2.73
CA GLU A 44 13.15 11.90 3.77
C GLU A 44 13.74 11.06 4.90
N MET A 45 13.90 11.70 6.06
CA MET A 45 14.22 10.96 7.29
C MET A 45 13.01 10.10 7.62
N ALA A 46 13.09 8.81 7.35
CA ALA A 46 12.20 7.86 7.97
C ALA A 46 12.54 7.84 9.46
N GLU A 47 11.85 8.63 10.28
CA GLU A 47 11.89 8.44 11.73
C GLU A 47 11.25 7.07 12.03
N VAL A 48 12.08 6.03 12.03
CA VAL A 48 11.64 4.66 12.30
C VAL A 48 11.43 4.52 13.80
N TRP A 49 10.20 4.77 14.25
CA TRP A 49 9.71 4.38 15.57
C TRP A 49 8.91 3.08 15.46
N PRO A 50 9.09 2.08 16.35
CA PRO A 50 9.90 2.08 17.58
C PRO A 50 11.39 1.84 17.35
N LEU A 51 12.22 2.37 18.25
CA LEU A 51 13.70 2.26 18.30
C LEU A 51 14.25 0.81 18.31
N GLN A 52 13.40 -0.21 18.35
CA GLN A 52 13.78 -1.62 18.35
C GLN A 52 13.68 -2.28 16.97
N ALA A 53 13.05 -1.64 15.99
CA ALA A 53 13.00 -2.15 14.63
C ALA A 53 14.34 -1.89 13.92
N ASN A 54 14.80 -2.81 13.08
CA ASN A 54 15.98 -2.60 12.25
C ASN A 54 15.66 -1.52 11.19
N PRO A 55 16.21 -0.29 11.29
CA PRO A 55 15.81 0.82 10.41
C PRO A 55 16.07 0.51 8.94
N SER A 56 17.16 -0.20 8.63
CA SER A 56 17.50 -0.62 7.27
C SER A 56 16.45 -1.54 6.65
N ALA A 57 15.84 -2.44 7.44
CA ALA A 57 14.80 -3.35 6.97
C ALA A 57 13.50 -2.59 6.64
N ASN A 58 13.12 -1.62 7.47
CA ASN A 58 11.93 -0.80 7.24
C ASN A 58 12.11 0.14 6.05
N ALA A 59 13.27 0.78 5.92
CA ALA A 59 13.60 1.62 4.77
C ALA A 59 13.60 0.81 3.47
N THR A 60 14.18 -0.40 3.48
CA THR A 60 14.14 -1.31 2.33
C THR A 60 12.72 -1.73 1.98
N TYR A 61 11.90 -2.06 2.99
CA TYR A 61 10.50 -2.41 2.78
C TYR A 61 9.71 -1.26 2.15
N ILE A 62 9.90 -0.02 2.64
CA ILE A 62 9.27 1.18 2.07
C ILE A 62 9.74 1.41 0.64
N ALA A 63 11.04 1.29 0.36
CA ALA A 63 11.59 1.46 -0.98
C ALA A 63 11.01 0.46 -2.00
N LEU A 64 10.63 -0.76 -1.56
CA LEU A 64 9.93 -1.74 -2.39
C LEU A 64 8.48 -1.35 -2.69
N MET A 65 7.84 -0.54 -1.85
CA MET A 65 6.46 -0.06 -2.01
C MET A 65 6.38 1.21 -2.89
N HIS A 66 7.12 1.20 -4.00
CA HIS A 66 7.13 2.25 -5.01
C HIS A 66 5.71 2.66 -5.45
N PRO A 67 5.41 3.95 -5.76
CA PRO A 67 4.07 4.41 -6.13
C PRO A 67 3.42 3.62 -7.28
N GLY A 68 4.22 3.18 -8.25
CA GLY A 68 3.77 2.29 -9.33
C GLY A 68 3.30 0.91 -8.85
N VAL A 69 3.87 0.36 -7.78
CA VAL A 69 3.38 -0.88 -7.13
C VAL A 69 2.03 -0.61 -6.47
N GLY A 70 1.92 0.49 -5.72
CA GLY A 70 0.64 0.89 -5.11
C GLY A 70 -0.46 1.12 -6.14
N THR A 71 -0.13 1.72 -7.28
CA THR A 71 -1.07 1.94 -8.40
C THR A 71 -1.52 0.62 -9.02
N ALA A 72 -0.58 -0.28 -9.33
CA ALA A 72 -0.91 -1.59 -9.88
C ALA A 72 -1.76 -2.44 -8.91
N LEU A 73 -1.50 -2.33 -7.61
CA LEU A 73 -2.29 -3.00 -6.60
C LEU A 73 -3.71 -2.40 -6.48
N ALA A 74 -3.85 -1.08 -6.59
CA ALA A 74 -5.16 -0.43 -6.60
C ALA A 74 -6.01 -0.91 -7.80
N ASP A 75 -5.41 -0.99 -8.99
CA ASP A 75 -6.12 -1.46 -10.19
C ASP A 75 -6.52 -2.94 -10.07
N LEU A 76 -5.66 -3.76 -9.46
CA LEU A 76 -5.99 -5.15 -9.15
C LEU A 76 -7.17 -5.25 -8.17
N LEU A 77 -7.21 -4.43 -7.12
CA LEU A 77 -8.29 -4.47 -6.12
C LEU A 77 -9.63 -4.01 -6.71
N ASP A 78 -9.63 -3.02 -7.61
CA ASP A 78 -10.83 -2.61 -8.33
C ASP A 78 -11.34 -3.71 -9.27
N ASP A 79 -10.45 -4.34 -10.03
CA ASP A 79 -10.79 -5.47 -10.89
C ASP A 79 -11.43 -6.62 -10.07
N GLN A 80 -10.82 -6.96 -8.94
CA GLN A 80 -11.36 -7.97 -8.04
C GLN A 80 -12.68 -7.56 -7.36
N ALA A 81 -12.99 -6.26 -7.26
CA ALA A 81 -14.24 -5.76 -6.68
C ALA A 81 -15.45 -6.02 -7.58
N ASP A 82 -15.22 -6.25 -8.86
CA ASP A 82 -16.27 -6.62 -9.82
C ASP A 82 -16.57 -8.14 -9.77
N GLY A 83 -15.72 -8.92 -9.10
CA GLY A 83 -15.84 -10.37 -8.95
C GLY A 83 -15.33 -11.15 -10.16
N ASP A 84 -15.38 -12.48 -10.10
CA ASP A 84 -15.18 -13.33 -11.28
C ASP A 84 -16.42 -13.36 -12.19
N ASP A 85 -16.42 -14.20 -13.23
CA ASP A 85 -17.55 -14.35 -14.15
C ASP A 85 -18.87 -14.76 -13.45
N GLU A 86 -18.79 -15.25 -12.21
CA GLU A 86 -19.93 -15.64 -11.37
C GLU A 86 -20.27 -14.56 -10.30
N GLY A 87 -19.52 -13.45 -10.26
CA GLY A 87 -19.65 -12.36 -9.30
C GLY A 87 -19.07 -12.70 -7.91
N VAL A 88 -18.23 -13.73 -7.80
CA VAL A 88 -17.62 -14.16 -6.55
C VAL A 88 -16.37 -13.34 -6.27
N ILE A 89 -16.30 -12.76 -5.07
CA ILE A 89 -15.13 -12.01 -4.61
C ILE A 89 -14.04 -12.97 -4.14
N ASN A 90 -12.82 -12.75 -4.62
CA ASN A 90 -11.66 -13.52 -4.18
C ASN A 90 -11.38 -13.26 -2.68
N PRO A 91 -11.40 -14.30 -1.82
CA PRO A 91 -11.23 -14.13 -0.38
C PRO A 91 -9.83 -13.59 -0.01
N TRP A 92 -8.81 -13.85 -0.83
CA TRP A 92 -7.46 -13.33 -0.61
C TRP A 92 -7.34 -11.86 -0.94
N ALA A 93 -8.01 -11.40 -2.00
CA ALA A 93 -8.09 -9.97 -2.33
C ALA A 93 -8.80 -9.20 -1.21
N LEU A 94 -9.89 -9.76 -0.68
CA LEU A 94 -10.62 -9.17 0.45
C LEU A 94 -9.74 -9.09 1.72
N ALA A 95 -8.95 -10.13 2.00
CA ALA A 95 -8.02 -10.11 3.13
C ALA A 95 -6.95 -9.01 2.99
N VAL A 96 -6.43 -8.80 1.77
CA VAL A 96 -5.49 -7.71 1.48
C VAL A 96 -6.15 -6.35 1.66
N ALA A 97 -7.38 -6.15 1.15
CA ALA A 97 -8.10 -4.90 1.33
C ALA A 97 -8.38 -4.57 2.80
N ARG A 98 -8.78 -5.55 3.61
CA ARG A 98 -8.96 -5.37 5.05
C ARG A 98 -7.67 -4.98 5.77
N ALA A 99 -6.55 -5.61 5.40
CA ALA A 99 -5.25 -5.23 5.93
C ALA A 99 -4.88 -3.78 5.56
N LEU A 100 -5.13 -3.37 4.31
CA LEU A 100 -4.90 -1.99 3.86
C LEU A 100 -5.82 -0.97 4.54
N ASN A 101 -7.08 -1.34 4.78
CA ASN A 101 -8.06 -0.49 5.47
C ASN A 101 -7.78 -0.36 6.98
N GLY A 102 -6.95 -1.24 7.55
CA GLY A 102 -6.62 -1.26 8.98
C GLY A 102 -7.61 -2.08 9.82
N GLU A 103 -8.36 -2.97 9.18
CA GLU A 103 -9.36 -3.84 9.82
C GLU A 103 -8.81 -5.25 10.11
N ALA A 104 -7.57 -5.55 9.72
CA ALA A 104 -6.91 -6.80 10.09
C ALA A 104 -6.30 -6.71 11.50
N GLN A 105 -7.08 -7.05 12.53
CA GLN A 105 -6.61 -7.46 13.86
C GLN A 105 -7.44 -8.60 14.42
#